data_AF-A9FG49-F1
#
_entry.id   AF-A9FG49-F1
#
_cell.length_a   1.000
_cell.length_b   1.000
_cell.length_c   1.000
_cell.angle_alpha   90.00
_cell.angle_beta   90.00
_cell.angle_gamma   90.00
#
_symmetry.space_group_name_H-M   'P 1'
#
loop_
_entity.id
_entity.type
_entity.pdbx_description
1 polymer ?
#
loop_
_entity_poly.entity_id
_entity_poly.type
_entity_poly.pdbx_seq_one_letter_code
_entity_poly.pdbx_strand_id
1 'polypeptide(L)'
;MGRSSLVSVLCALLLAGCAGRAPEAARSKDSLLRVASGVSSEQRGASPAPGTAAEEAALADDHDAEVDDDDGEVDDGLEPPADPGTGARAHSPLSAMTEAQIEELFSKDPAALGPMSLGATNAGALFNGVRMPEGDRWELVDPAHAWGTRETIDALDRAIAEVHRQFPGSPKLYIGHISAREGGRLSPHKSHQAGRDVDISYFLDARHRWYQRATAANLDRERTWAFVRALVTETDVELILIDSSVQRLLKEHALKIGEDKDWLDEVFQLGSRKPRPLIRHARGHANHIHVRFYSPVAQESAARAYPLLVKRGAIKPTSQYVRHTAKKGQTLGSLARQYGTTVEAIKRANGLRSTAIQAKRVYNIPRPSSGPAAPPKQIVVPPRRLPPPKAADAPPPPARHGEPGPALDG
;
A
#
# COMPACT_ATOMS: atom_id res chain seq x y z
N MET A 1 -33.27 56.73 -15.66
CA MET A 1 -34.75 56.74 -15.72
C MET A 1 -35.19 55.43 -16.35
N GLY A 2 -36.30 54.86 -15.89
CA GLY A 2 -36.79 53.52 -16.25
C GLY A 2 -37.62 53.01 -15.06
N ARG A 3 -38.88 52.62 -15.29
CA ARG A 3 -39.90 52.50 -14.22
C ARG A 3 -40.53 51.10 -14.26
N SER A 4 -40.79 50.55 -13.07
CA SER A 4 -42.03 49.84 -12.66
C SER A 4 -42.54 48.64 -13.48
N SER A 5 -43.17 47.62 -12.88
CA SER A 5 -43.54 47.39 -11.47
C SER A 5 -43.77 45.90 -11.19
N LEU A 6 -43.78 45.50 -9.91
CA LEU A 6 -44.40 44.25 -9.47
C LEU A 6 -45.92 44.40 -9.43
N VAL A 7 -46.65 43.30 -9.65
CA VAL A 7 -47.96 43.03 -9.00
C VAL A 7 -48.00 41.56 -8.61
N SER A 8 -48.26 41.28 -7.34
CA SER A 8 -48.63 39.94 -6.84
C SER A 8 -50.15 39.81 -6.82
N VAL A 9 -50.69 38.63 -7.07
CA VAL A 9 -52.09 38.29 -6.75
C VAL A 9 -52.10 37.13 -5.76
N LEU A 10 -52.83 37.31 -4.67
CA LEU A 10 -53.02 36.35 -3.59
C LEU A 10 -54.52 36.03 -3.49
N CYS A 11 -54.89 34.76 -3.46
CA CYS A 11 -56.23 34.31 -3.03
C CYS A 11 -56.10 32.92 -2.38
N ALA A 12 -56.97 32.59 -1.43
CA ALA A 12 -56.77 31.47 -0.49
C ALA A 12 -58.12 30.90 0.03
N LEU A 13 -58.03 29.92 0.96
CA LEU A 13 -59.11 29.41 1.84
C LEU A 13 -60.15 28.47 1.14
N LEU A 14 -60.66 27.34 1.68
CA LEU A 14 -60.53 26.49 2.89
C LEU A 14 -60.81 24.99 2.44
N LEU A 15 -60.76 23.87 3.20
CA LEU A 15 -60.51 23.49 4.61
C LEU A 15 -60.10 21.97 4.64
N ALA A 16 -59.87 21.42 5.85
CA ALA A 16 -59.68 20.00 6.23
C ALA A 16 -58.40 19.29 5.70
N GLY A 17 -57.69 18.45 6.46
CA GLY A 17 -57.92 17.88 7.81
C GLY A 17 -58.01 16.34 7.72
N CYS A 18 -57.27 15.52 8.48
CA CYS A 18 -56.53 15.75 9.74
C CYS A 18 -55.29 14.83 9.86
N ALA A 19 -54.36 15.17 10.78
CA ALA A 19 -53.27 14.36 11.40
C ALA A 19 -52.30 13.56 10.47
N GLY A 20 -50.98 13.52 10.69
CA GLY A 20 -50.16 13.78 11.88
C GLY A 20 -49.58 12.46 12.43
N ARG A 21 -48.34 12.34 12.92
CA ARG A 21 -47.23 13.29 13.14
C ARG A 21 -45.92 12.47 13.26
N ALA A 22 -44.75 13.04 12.93
CA ALA A 22 -43.45 12.37 13.15
C ALA A 22 -43.06 12.29 14.65
N PRO A 23 -42.08 11.43 14.99
CA PRO A 23 -41.02 11.84 15.91
C PRO A 23 -39.60 11.50 15.38
N GLU A 24 -38.60 11.64 16.25
CA GLU A 24 -37.23 12.06 15.93
C GLU A 24 -36.17 11.33 16.78
N ALA A 25 -34.98 11.09 16.20
CA ALA A 25 -33.65 10.89 16.81
C ALA A 25 -33.34 9.77 17.86
N ALA A 26 -32.19 9.13 17.60
CA ALA A 26 -31.10 8.78 18.54
C ALA A 26 -31.08 7.46 19.37
N ARG A 27 -29.86 6.88 19.45
CA ARG A 27 -29.34 5.82 20.37
C ARG A 27 -29.94 4.40 20.15
N SER A 28 -29.27 3.29 20.49
CA SER A 28 -27.90 3.03 21.00
C SER A 28 -27.38 1.65 20.49
N LYS A 29 -26.19 1.24 20.97
CA LYS A 29 -25.52 -0.04 20.72
C LYS A 29 -26.25 -1.29 21.26
N ASP A 30 -25.69 -2.45 20.86
CA ASP A 30 -25.71 -3.77 21.52
C ASP A 30 -27.00 -4.60 21.44
N SER A 31 -27.03 -5.56 20.48
CA SER A 31 -27.57 -6.92 20.71
C SER A 31 -27.19 -7.89 19.56
N LEU A 32 -26.10 -8.65 19.71
CA LEU A 32 -25.83 -9.89 18.96
C LEU A 32 -24.87 -10.81 19.73
N LEU A 33 -25.36 -11.58 20.70
CA LEU A 33 -24.68 -12.78 21.23
C LEU A 33 -25.62 -13.65 22.10
N ARG A 34 -26.02 -14.82 21.56
CA ARG A 34 -26.47 -16.08 22.22
C ARG A 34 -27.46 -16.04 23.41
N VAL A 35 -28.47 -16.92 23.38
CA VAL A 35 -28.53 -18.22 24.10
C VAL A 35 -29.96 -18.80 24.04
N ALA A 36 -30.11 -20.06 23.59
CA ALA A 36 -31.13 -21.02 24.04
C ALA A 36 -30.80 -22.42 23.46
N SER A 37 -31.05 -23.50 24.21
CA SER A 37 -30.70 -24.88 23.82
C SER A 37 -31.69 -25.92 24.40
N GLY A 38 -31.88 -27.06 23.71
CA GLY A 38 -32.72 -28.20 24.14
C GLY A 38 -34.08 -28.26 23.41
N VAL A 39 -34.75 -29.41 23.25
CA VAL A 39 -34.55 -30.77 23.84
C VAL A 39 -34.86 -31.88 22.80
N SER A 40 -34.32 -33.09 23.07
CA SER A 40 -34.54 -34.45 22.51
C SER A 40 -36.02 -34.90 22.27
N SER A 41 -36.37 -36.05 21.63
CA SER A 41 -35.62 -37.24 21.11
C SER A 41 -36.48 -38.17 20.20
N GLU A 42 -35.89 -39.27 19.67
CA GLU A 42 -36.49 -40.55 19.18
C GLU A 42 -37.05 -40.64 17.73
N GLN A 43 -37.05 -41.78 17.00
CA GLN A 43 -36.14 -42.98 16.96
C GLN A 43 -36.44 -43.86 15.69
N ARG A 44 -35.46 -44.67 15.22
CA ARG A 44 -35.53 -45.87 14.33
C ARG A 44 -35.59 -45.72 12.79
N GLY A 45 -34.83 -46.60 12.10
CA GLY A 45 -34.74 -46.84 10.64
C GLY A 45 -33.46 -47.63 10.32
N ALA A 46 -33.40 -48.49 9.28
CA ALA A 46 -32.30 -49.46 9.11
C ALA A 46 -31.78 -49.69 7.66
N SER A 47 -30.53 -50.21 7.59
CA SER A 47 -29.69 -50.68 6.47
C SER A 47 -30.35 -51.74 5.53
N PRO A 48 -29.78 -52.14 4.35
CA PRO A 48 -28.35 -52.14 3.97
C PRO A 48 -27.95 -51.79 2.50
N ALA A 49 -26.64 -51.92 2.19
CA ALA A 49 -26.02 -51.89 0.85
C ALA A 49 -25.78 -53.34 0.30
N PRO A 50 -25.19 -53.57 -0.90
CA PRO A 50 -23.71 -53.54 -1.05
C PRO A 50 -23.12 -53.25 -2.47
N GLY A 51 -21.79 -53.06 -2.55
CA GLY A 51 -20.95 -53.32 -3.76
C GLY A 51 -20.76 -52.15 -4.76
N THR A 52 -19.68 -52.09 -5.57
CA THR A 52 -18.50 -52.97 -5.69
C THR A 52 -17.25 -52.24 -6.20
N ALA A 53 -16.07 -52.78 -5.85
CA ALA A 53 -14.77 -52.64 -6.52
C ALA A 53 -14.05 -51.27 -6.45
N ALA A 54 -12.72 -51.36 -6.56
CA ALA A 54 -11.77 -50.25 -6.57
C ALA A 54 -10.82 -50.41 -7.75
N GLU A 55 -10.08 -49.36 -8.09
CA GLU A 55 -8.80 -49.49 -8.79
C GLU A 55 -7.85 -48.39 -8.27
N GLU A 56 -6.62 -48.77 -7.93
CA GLU A 56 -5.61 -47.86 -7.38
C GLU A 56 -4.74 -47.28 -8.49
N ALA A 57 -4.44 -45.97 -8.39
CA ALA A 57 -3.36 -45.35 -9.15
C ALA A 57 -2.51 -44.52 -8.18
N ALA A 58 -1.32 -45.02 -7.87
CA ALA A 58 -0.43 -44.38 -6.90
C ALA A 58 0.09 -43.04 -7.44
N LEU A 59 -0.09 -41.98 -6.65
CA LEU A 59 0.70 -40.75 -6.76
C LEU A 59 1.78 -40.79 -5.69
N ALA A 60 3.01 -40.46 -6.07
CA ALA A 60 4.15 -40.52 -5.18
C ALA A 60 4.06 -39.44 -4.08
N ASP A 61 4.32 -39.86 -2.85
CA ASP A 61 4.73 -38.99 -1.76
C ASP A 61 6.11 -38.40 -2.11
N ASP A 62 6.17 -37.08 -2.27
CA ASP A 62 7.42 -36.31 -2.36
C ASP A 62 7.28 -35.12 -1.40
N HIS A 63 8.31 -34.88 -0.60
CA HIS A 63 8.15 -34.10 0.63
C HIS A 63 7.83 -32.62 0.36
N ASP A 64 6.60 -32.22 0.70
CA ASP A 64 6.29 -30.84 1.06
C ASP A 64 7.13 -30.45 2.28
N ALA A 65 8.28 -29.83 2.02
CA ALA A 65 9.09 -29.18 3.04
C ALA A 65 8.29 -27.97 3.55
N GLU A 66 7.60 -28.12 4.69
CA GLU A 66 6.73 -27.09 5.24
C GLU A 66 7.48 -25.77 5.49
N VAL A 67 7.28 -24.81 4.57
CA VAL A 67 7.68 -23.42 4.75
C VAL A 67 6.57 -22.72 5.52
N ASP A 68 6.67 -22.78 6.84
CA ASP A 68 5.77 -22.12 7.81
C ASP A 68 6.02 -20.60 7.83
N ASP A 69 5.81 -19.93 6.68
CA ASP A 69 5.88 -18.48 6.51
C ASP A 69 4.50 -17.86 6.81
N ASP A 70 4.39 -17.28 8.02
CA ASP A 70 3.19 -16.68 8.61
C ASP A 70 2.59 -15.51 7.79
N ASP A 71 1.33 -15.20 8.09
CA ASP A 71 0.32 -14.31 7.49
C ASP A 71 0.75 -12.98 6.79
N GLY A 72 1.64 -13.10 5.80
CA GLY A 72 2.46 -12.05 5.22
C GLY A 72 1.83 -10.94 4.36
N GLU A 73 0.97 -10.10 4.93
CA GLU A 73 1.08 -8.64 4.70
C GLU A 73 2.25 -8.08 5.54
N VAL A 74 3.45 -8.67 5.38
CA VAL A 74 4.64 -8.24 6.13
C VAL A 74 5.24 -7.00 5.49
N ASP A 75 5.31 -5.93 6.28
CA ASP A 75 6.41 -4.97 6.17
C ASP A 75 7.67 -5.70 6.63
N ASP A 76 8.35 -6.33 5.66
CA ASP A 76 9.56 -7.11 5.86
C ASP A 76 10.82 -6.25 6.00
N GLY A 77 10.62 -4.94 6.23
CA GLY A 77 11.62 -3.92 6.49
C GLY A 77 12.17 -3.28 5.21
N LEU A 78 12.56 -2.01 5.29
CA LEU A 78 13.34 -1.37 4.24
C LEU A 78 14.61 -2.19 3.97
N GLU A 79 14.79 -2.63 2.74
CA GLU A 79 16.05 -3.20 2.25
C GLU A 79 17.17 -2.17 2.53
N PRO A 80 18.34 -2.58 3.07
CA PRO A 80 19.45 -1.67 3.32
C PRO A 80 19.84 -0.96 2.01
N PRO A 81 20.27 0.32 2.08
CA PRO A 81 20.37 1.18 0.90
C PRO A 81 21.31 0.57 -0.15
N ALA A 82 20.72 0.11 -1.25
CA ALA A 82 21.44 -0.11 -2.50
C ALA A 82 22.00 1.22 -3.01
N ASP A 83 23.07 1.18 -3.81
CA ASP A 83 23.65 2.39 -4.38
C ASP A 83 22.59 3.20 -5.16
N PRO A 84 22.55 4.53 -5.00
CA PRO A 84 21.50 5.35 -5.58
C PRO A 84 21.56 5.29 -7.11
N GLY A 85 20.50 4.75 -7.71
CA GLY A 85 20.38 4.63 -9.16
C GLY A 85 20.57 5.98 -9.87
N THR A 86 21.30 5.96 -10.99
CA THR A 86 21.85 7.13 -11.71
C THR A 86 20.82 8.05 -12.38
N GLY A 87 19.51 7.80 -12.19
CA GLY A 87 18.45 8.68 -12.68
C GLY A 87 18.21 9.86 -11.74
N ALA A 88 18.13 11.07 -12.29
CA ALA A 88 17.79 12.27 -11.54
C ALA A 88 16.38 12.14 -10.94
N ARG A 89 16.29 12.04 -9.61
CA ARG A 89 15.02 11.90 -8.90
C ARG A 89 14.34 13.26 -8.75
N ALA A 90 13.02 13.27 -8.86
CA ALA A 90 12.24 14.36 -8.33
C ALA A 90 12.41 14.37 -6.80
N HIS A 91 12.81 15.52 -6.25
CA HIS A 91 12.85 15.77 -4.81
C HIS A 91 11.60 16.50 -4.36
N SER A 92 11.32 16.50 -3.06
CA SER A 92 10.26 17.32 -2.49
C SER A 92 10.43 18.81 -2.84
N PRO A 93 9.38 19.51 -3.30
CA PRO A 93 9.38 20.97 -3.41
C PRO A 93 9.74 21.66 -2.08
N LEU A 94 9.44 21.02 -0.94
CA LEU A 94 9.75 21.53 0.40
C LEU A 94 11.23 21.39 0.78
N SER A 95 12.01 20.52 0.10
CA SER A 95 13.44 20.34 0.36
C SER A 95 14.25 21.61 0.09
N ALA A 96 13.81 22.47 -0.84
CA ALA A 96 14.42 23.76 -1.13
C ALA A 96 13.94 24.91 -0.19
N MET A 97 12.93 24.67 0.65
CA MET A 97 12.30 25.72 1.47
C MET A 97 12.89 25.79 2.88
N THR A 98 13.02 27.00 3.41
CA THR A 98 13.31 27.24 4.84
C THR A 98 12.10 26.90 5.71
N GLU A 99 12.32 26.67 7.00
CA GLU A 99 11.23 26.31 7.93
C GLU A 99 10.18 27.43 8.06
N ALA A 100 10.62 28.68 7.98
CA ALA A 100 9.73 29.84 7.95
C ALA A 100 8.84 29.87 6.71
N GLN A 101 9.37 29.55 5.52
CA GLN A 101 8.58 29.48 4.28
C GLN A 101 7.57 28.33 4.30
N ILE A 102 7.91 27.19 4.91
CA ILE A 102 6.98 26.06 5.06
C ILE A 102 5.88 26.39 6.10
N GLU A 103 6.24 27.09 7.18
CA GLU A 103 5.27 27.56 8.18
C GLU A 103 4.36 28.68 7.64
N GLU A 104 4.87 29.53 6.76
CA GLU A 104 4.09 30.52 6.02
C GLU A 104 3.14 29.84 5.00
N LEU A 105 3.64 28.87 4.23
CA LEU A 105 2.84 28.11 3.27
C LEU A 105 1.71 27.36 3.97
N PHE A 106 2.01 26.59 5.03
CA PHE A 106 1.00 25.94 5.88
C PHE A 106 -0.06 26.92 6.42
N SER A 107 0.33 28.17 6.73
CA SER A 107 -0.59 29.16 7.28
C SER A 107 -1.46 29.87 6.24
N LYS A 108 -1.07 29.85 4.95
CA LYS A 108 -1.81 30.46 3.83
C LYS A 108 -2.63 29.43 3.04
N ASP A 109 -2.00 28.32 2.69
CA ASP A 109 -2.57 27.21 1.93
C ASP A 109 -1.96 25.89 2.43
N PRO A 110 -2.64 25.19 3.37
CA PRO A 110 -2.21 23.87 3.83
C PRO A 110 -2.14 22.81 2.71
N ALA A 111 -2.93 22.95 1.64
CA ALA A 111 -3.02 21.97 0.56
C ALA A 111 -1.84 22.10 -0.42
N ALA A 112 -1.34 23.32 -0.65
CA ALA A 112 -0.16 23.59 -1.47
C ALA A 112 1.14 22.96 -0.94
N LEU A 113 1.16 22.41 0.27
CA LEU A 113 2.24 21.56 0.77
C LEU A 113 2.34 20.20 0.05
N GLY A 114 1.32 19.80 -0.70
CA GLY A 114 1.27 18.54 -1.45
C GLY A 114 1.02 17.29 -0.58
N PRO A 115 0.81 16.13 -1.23
CA PRO A 115 0.57 14.85 -0.56
C PRO A 115 1.80 14.34 0.19
N MET A 116 1.57 13.66 1.31
CA MET A 116 2.61 13.24 2.25
C MET A 116 2.33 11.85 2.84
N SER A 117 3.23 10.91 2.58
CA SER A 117 3.26 9.59 3.23
C SER A 117 3.96 9.71 4.57
N LEU A 118 3.22 9.61 5.67
CA LEU A 118 3.72 9.73 7.04
C LEU A 118 3.80 8.33 7.69
N GLY A 119 4.94 8.00 8.30
CA GLY A 119 5.14 6.70 8.96
C GLY A 119 5.34 5.51 8.02
N ALA A 120 5.22 4.30 8.57
CA ALA A 120 5.26 3.05 7.81
C ALA A 120 3.87 2.73 7.24
N THR A 121 3.79 1.86 6.23
CA THR A 121 2.52 1.51 5.55
C THR A 121 1.53 0.80 6.46
N ASN A 122 2.00 0.18 7.55
CA ASN A 122 1.22 -0.51 8.60
C ASN A 122 1.05 0.31 9.90
N ALA A 123 1.59 1.53 9.96
CA ALA A 123 1.59 2.40 11.14
C ALA A 123 1.68 3.88 10.70
N GLY A 124 0.82 4.26 9.76
CA GLY A 124 0.98 5.45 8.93
C GLY A 124 -0.18 6.43 8.96
N ALA A 125 -0.03 7.49 8.17
CA ALA A 125 -1.10 8.40 7.78
C ALA A 125 -0.80 8.99 6.40
N LEU A 126 -1.85 9.50 5.74
CA LEU A 126 -1.75 10.26 4.51
C LEU A 126 -2.19 11.69 4.80
N PHE A 127 -1.33 12.68 4.56
CA PHE A 127 -1.69 14.10 4.65
C PHE A 127 -1.79 14.68 3.24
N ASN A 128 -2.82 15.50 2.98
CA ASN A 128 -3.17 16.02 1.65
C ASN A 128 -3.25 14.95 0.54
N GLY A 129 -3.83 13.78 0.85
CA GLY A 129 -3.95 12.66 -0.10
C GLY A 129 -4.60 13.05 -1.43
N VAL A 130 -4.13 12.44 -2.52
CA VAL A 130 -4.74 12.54 -3.85
C VAL A 130 -5.69 11.37 -4.03
N ARG A 131 -6.97 11.64 -4.30
CA ARG A 131 -7.92 10.59 -4.68
C ARG A 131 -7.59 10.10 -6.10
N MET A 132 -7.65 8.80 -6.34
CA MET A 132 -7.64 8.23 -7.69
C MET A 132 -8.78 8.88 -8.51
N PRO A 133 -8.51 9.41 -9.71
CA PRO A 133 -9.56 9.93 -10.58
C PRO A 133 -10.44 8.79 -11.13
N GLU A 134 -11.66 9.11 -11.53
CA GLU A 134 -12.42 8.22 -12.41
C GLU A 134 -11.75 8.16 -13.79
N GLY A 135 -11.89 7.05 -14.52
CA GLY A 135 -11.27 6.92 -15.84
C GLY A 135 -11.83 5.76 -16.68
N ASP A 136 -11.50 5.75 -17.96
CA ASP A 136 -12.00 4.74 -18.91
C ASP A 136 -11.20 3.43 -18.90
N ARG A 137 -10.03 3.40 -18.24
CA ARG A 137 -9.16 2.22 -18.12
C ARG A 137 -9.38 1.41 -16.84
N TRP A 138 -10.14 1.95 -15.88
CA TRP A 138 -10.40 1.30 -14.59
C TRP A 138 -11.81 1.61 -14.04
N GLU A 139 -12.17 0.94 -12.96
CA GLU A 139 -13.33 1.19 -12.12
C GLU A 139 -12.89 1.18 -10.65
N LEU A 140 -13.32 2.19 -9.88
CA LEU A 140 -12.98 2.32 -8.46
C LEU A 140 -14.02 1.55 -7.62
N VAL A 141 -13.60 0.49 -6.94
CA VAL A 141 -14.51 -0.38 -6.17
C VAL A 141 -15.00 0.31 -4.90
N ASP A 142 -14.09 0.92 -4.15
CA ASP A 142 -14.42 1.79 -3.03
C ASP A 142 -13.76 3.17 -3.25
N PRO A 143 -14.48 4.12 -3.87
CA PRO A 143 -13.96 5.45 -4.14
C PRO A 143 -13.80 6.35 -2.90
N ALA A 144 -14.14 5.87 -1.69
CA ALA A 144 -13.85 6.53 -0.42
C ALA A 144 -12.50 6.09 0.18
N HIS A 145 -12.01 4.90 -0.17
CA HIS A 145 -10.71 4.34 0.23
C HIS A 145 -9.67 4.33 -0.92
N ALA A 146 -9.95 5.02 -2.02
CA ALA A 146 -9.05 5.21 -3.16
C ALA A 146 -8.19 6.49 -3.05
N TRP A 147 -7.56 6.75 -1.91
CA TRP A 147 -6.65 7.90 -1.71
C TRP A 147 -5.19 7.44 -1.58
N GLY A 148 -4.26 8.15 -2.22
CA GLY A 148 -2.84 7.83 -2.20
C GLY A 148 -1.91 9.04 -2.25
N THR A 149 -0.61 8.78 -2.32
CA THR A 149 0.39 9.79 -2.73
C THR A 149 0.22 10.15 -4.20
N ARG A 150 0.78 11.29 -4.65
CA ARG A 150 0.75 11.61 -6.08
C ARG A 150 1.50 10.56 -6.89
N GLU A 151 2.65 10.10 -6.40
CA GLU A 151 3.46 9.08 -7.07
C GLU A 151 2.71 7.76 -7.22
N THR A 152 1.91 7.35 -6.24
CA THR A 152 1.04 6.15 -6.32
C THR A 152 -0.02 6.29 -7.42
N ILE A 153 -0.73 7.42 -7.48
CA ILE A 153 -1.76 7.67 -8.51
C ILE A 153 -1.13 7.76 -9.91
N ASP A 154 -0.01 8.47 -10.04
CA ASP A 154 0.67 8.69 -11.33
C ASP A 154 1.44 7.44 -11.82
N ALA A 155 1.83 6.53 -10.91
CA ALA A 155 2.38 5.21 -11.25
C ALA A 155 1.29 4.23 -11.71
N LEU A 156 0.12 4.26 -11.07
CA LEU A 156 -1.04 3.46 -11.48
C LEU A 156 -1.51 3.84 -12.88
N ASP A 157 -1.75 5.13 -13.17
CA ASP A 157 -2.17 5.51 -14.53
C ASP A 157 -1.13 5.13 -15.58
N ARG A 158 0.18 5.28 -15.30
CA ARG A 158 1.25 4.85 -16.23
C ARG A 158 1.20 3.35 -16.52
N ALA A 159 1.18 2.52 -15.49
CA ALA A 159 1.21 1.06 -15.67
C ALA A 159 -0.06 0.54 -16.36
N ILE A 160 -1.23 1.15 -16.10
CA ILE A 160 -2.49 0.79 -16.79
C ILE A 160 -2.50 1.36 -18.23
N ALA A 161 -2.01 2.58 -18.45
CA ALA A 161 -1.90 3.18 -19.78
C ALA A 161 -1.01 2.34 -20.71
N GLU A 162 0.08 1.77 -20.19
CA GLU A 162 0.97 0.91 -20.97
C GLU A 162 0.26 -0.37 -21.44
N VAL A 163 -0.57 -1.00 -20.61
CA VAL A 163 -1.41 -2.13 -21.05
C VAL A 163 -2.38 -1.71 -22.14
N HIS A 164 -3.05 -0.56 -21.99
CA HIS A 164 -3.96 -0.04 -23.03
C HIS A 164 -3.24 0.42 -24.31
N ARG A 165 -1.93 0.73 -24.23
CA ARG A 165 -1.08 1.07 -25.38
C ARG A 165 -0.63 -0.18 -26.14
N GLN A 166 -0.22 -1.24 -25.44
CA GLN A 166 0.13 -2.53 -26.04
C GLN A 166 -1.12 -3.28 -26.56
N PHE A 167 -2.22 -3.21 -25.81
CA PHE A 167 -3.47 -3.91 -26.07
C PHE A 167 -4.66 -2.93 -26.11
N PRO A 168 -4.86 -2.21 -27.23
CA PRO A 168 -6.06 -1.39 -27.44
C PRO A 168 -7.35 -2.19 -27.23
N GLY A 169 -8.36 -1.57 -26.62
CA GLY A 169 -9.62 -2.25 -26.29
C GLY A 169 -9.55 -3.22 -25.11
N SER A 170 -8.50 -3.18 -24.28
CA SER A 170 -8.44 -3.92 -23.02
C SER A 170 -9.62 -3.60 -22.09
N PRO A 171 -10.14 -4.58 -21.33
CA PRO A 171 -11.20 -4.36 -20.35
C PRO A 171 -10.69 -3.51 -19.18
N LYS A 172 -11.60 -2.86 -18.45
CA LYS A 172 -11.26 -2.09 -17.24
C LYS A 172 -10.65 -2.98 -16.15
N LEU A 173 -9.61 -2.47 -15.49
CA LEU A 173 -9.17 -3.01 -14.21
C LEU A 173 -10.04 -2.50 -13.06
N TYR A 174 -10.25 -3.33 -12.04
CA TYR A 174 -10.80 -2.86 -10.77
C TYR A 174 -9.67 -2.41 -9.86
N ILE A 175 -9.78 -1.18 -9.34
CA ILE A 175 -8.89 -0.66 -8.29
C ILE A 175 -9.67 -0.71 -6.97
N GLY A 176 -9.12 -1.43 -6.00
CA GLY A 176 -9.65 -1.57 -4.66
C GLY A 176 -9.23 -0.43 -3.73
N HIS A 177 -8.80 -0.80 -2.53
CA HIS A 177 -8.27 0.17 -1.56
C HIS A 177 -6.87 0.66 -1.96
N ILE A 178 -6.54 1.88 -1.53
CA ILE A 178 -5.21 2.51 -1.58
C ILE A 178 -4.88 3.03 -0.17
N SER A 179 -5.79 3.85 0.39
CA SER A 179 -5.89 4.20 1.81
C SER A 179 -7.14 5.06 2.05
N ALA A 180 -7.56 5.20 3.31
CA ALA A 180 -8.51 6.24 3.69
C ALA A 180 -7.96 7.65 3.41
N ARG A 181 -8.83 8.67 3.35
CA ARG A 181 -8.44 10.05 2.99
C ARG A 181 -7.29 10.63 3.82
N GLU A 182 -7.28 10.37 5.13
CA GLU A 182 -6.20 10.74 6.05
C GLU A 182 -5.22 9.58 6.35
N GLY A 183 -5.32 8.47 5.63
CA GLY A 183 -4.63 7.22 5.89
C GLY A 183 -5.02 6.60 7.24
N GLY A 184 -4.06 5.97 7.91
CA GLY A 184 -4.29 5.22 9.14
C GLY A 184 -4.93 3.86 8.90
N ARG A 185 -5.16 3.11 10.00
CA ARG A 185 -5.58 1.70 9.97
C ARG A 185 -6.89 1.47 9.21
N LEU A 186 -6.80 0.80 8.07
CA LEU A 186 -7.93 0.37 7.23
C LEU A 186 -8.18 -1.12 7.40
N SER A 187 -9.30 -1.51 8.03
CA SER A 187 -9.68 -2.92 8.20
C SER A 187 -10.24 -3.49 6.88
N PRO A 188 -9.92 -4.74 6.46
CA PRO A 188 -9.20 -5.78 7.20
C PRO A 188 -7.66 -5.73 7.09
N HIS A 189 -7.13 -4.85 6.24
CA HIS A 189 -5.71 -4.79 5.86
C HIS A 189 -4.77 -4.51 7.04
N LYS A 190 -3.52 -4.96 6.92
CA LYS A 190 -2.45 -4.56 7.86
C LYS A 190 -1.79 -3.26 7.43
N SER A 191 -1.54 -3.12 6.13
CA SER A 191 -0.97 -1.94 5.46
C SER A 191 -2.06 -0.95 5.03
N HIS A 192 -1.93 -0.30 3.85
CA HIS A 192 -2.85 0.72 3.32
C HIS A 192 -3.01 1.97 4.21
N GLN A 193 -2.05 2.26 5.11
CA GLN A 193 -2.18 3.36 6.07
C GLN A 193 -1.45 4.65 5.66
N ALA A 194 -0.56 4.58 4.66
CA ALA A 194 0.29 5.71 4.23
C ALA A 194 0.01 6.19 2.79
N GLY A 195 -1.02 5.64 2.13
CA GLY A 195 -1.35 5.95 0.73
C GLY A 195 -0.31 5.51 -0.29
N ARG A 196 0.52 4.52 0.06
CA ARG A 196 1.60 3.96 -0.79
C ARG A 196 1.32 2.55 -1.29
N ASP A 197 0.38 1.85 -0.66
CA ASP A 197 -0.10 0.52 -1.01
C ASP A 197 -1.36 0.63 -1.90
N VAL A 198 -1.71 -0.44 -2.64
CA VAL A 198 -2.96 -0.52 -3.42
C VAL A 198 -3.28 -1.98 -3.79
N ASP A 199 -4.57 -2.34 -3.75
CA ASP A 199 -5.07 -3.63 -4.24
C ASP A 199 -5.73 -3.47 -5.62
N ILE A 200 -5.39 -4.34 -6.58
CA ILE A 200 -5.79 -4.22 -7.99
C ILE A 200 -6.23 -5.59 -8.51
N SER A 201 -7.20 -5.65 -9.42
CA SER A 201 -7.59 -6.94 -10.02
C SER A 201 -6.53 -7.48 -10.96
N TYR A 202 -6.51 -8.79 -11.16
CA TYR A 202 -5.93 -9.39 -12.36
C TYR A 202 -6.73 -8.98 -13.62
N PHE A 203 -6.13 -9.06 -14.81
CA PHE A 203 -6.93 -9.14 -16.04
C PHE A 203 -7.44 -10.58 -16.16
N LEU A 204 -8.76 -10.75 -16.22
CA LEU A 204 -9.40 -12.05 -16.38
C LEU A 204 -10.23 -12.08 -17.68
N ASP A 205 -10.80 -13.26 -18.00
CA ASP A 205 -11.72 -13.45 -19.12
C ASP A 205 -12.97 -12.54 -19.06
N ALA A 206 -13.79 -12.54 -20.12
CA ALA A 206 -14.96 -11.67 -20.27
C ALA A 206 -16.06 -11.81 -19.17
N ARG A 207 -15.91 -12.74 -18.22
CA ARG A 207 -16.74 -12.87 -17.01
C ARG A 207 -16.11 -12.21 -15.77
N HIS A 208 -15.09 -11.37 -15.96
CA HIS A 208 -14.32 -10.67 -14.93
C HIS A 208 -15.18 -10.04 -13.83
N ARG A 209 -14.78 -10.25 -12.57
CA ARG A 209 -15.41 -9.64 -11.39
C ARG A 209 -14.35 -9.30 -10.34
N TRP A 210 -14.61 -8.25 -9.56
CA TRP A 210 -13.79 -7.92 -8.39
C TRP A 210 -13.68 -9.10 -7.41
N TYR A 211 -12.49 -9.27 -6.83
CA TYR A 211 -12.09 -10.41 -5.98
C TYR A 211 -12.32 -11.83 -6.58
N GLN A 212 -12.45 -11.97 -7.90
CA GLN A 212 -12.40 -13.28 -8.56
C GLN A 212 -10.97 -13.86 -8.55
N ARG A 213 -10.81 -15.12 -8.12
CA ARG A 213 -9.51 -15.80 -8.14
C ARG A 213 -9.02 -16.03 -9.58
N ALA A 214 -7.77 -15.67 -9.84
CA ALA A 214 -7.02 -16.02 -11.02
C ALA A 214 -6.60 -17.51 -11.00
N THR A 215 -6.70 -18.15 -12.16
CA THR A 215 -6.39 -19.56 -12.39
C THR A 215 -5.82 -19.74 -13.80
N ALA A 216 -5.31 -20.93 -14.12
CA ALA A 216 -4.80 -21.24 -15.45
C ALA A 216 -5.85 -21.09 -16.59
N ALA A 217 -7.15 -21.11 -16.25
CA ALA A 217 -8.27 -21.11 -17.18
C ALA A 217 -8.94 -19.74 -17.43
N ASN A 218 -8.82 -18.79 -16.48
CA ASN A 218 -9.47 -17.46 -16.57
C ASN A 218 -8.50 -16.28 -16.56
N LEU A 219 -7.21 -16.48 -16.30
CA LEU A 219 -6.22 -15.40 -16.27
C LEU A 219 -5.82 -14.98 -17.69
N ASP A 220 -6.03 -13.70 -18.03
CA ASP A 220 -5.38 -13.08 -19.19
C ASP A 220 -3.91 -12.84 -18.82
N ARG A 221 -3.06 -13.76 -19.28
CA ARG A 221 -1.63 -13.78 -18.96
C ARG A 221 -0.88 -12.66 -19.68
N GLU A 222 -1.34 -12.24 -20.86
CA GLU A 222 -0.71 -11.20 -21.68
C GLU A 222 -0.89 -9.82 -21.03
N ARG A 223 -2.14 -9.42 -20.75
CA ARG A 223 -2.45 -8.12 -20.13
C ARG A 223 -1.98 -8.06 -18.69
N THR A 224 -2.12 -9.14 -17.92
CA THR A 224 -1.60 -9.19 -16.55
C THR A 224 -0.07 -9.13 -16.53
N TRP A 225 0.63 -9.83 -17.42
CA TRP A 225 2.10 -9.73 -17.47
C TRP A 225 2.55 -8.34 -17.91
N ALA A 226 1.94 -7.75 -18.94
CA ALA A 226 2.24 -6.38 -19.36
C ALA A 226 2.06 -5.36 -18.22
N PHE A 227 1.01 -5.51 -17.41
CA PHE A 227 0.78 -4.67 -16.23
C PHE A 227 1.89 -4.82 -15.17
N VAL A 228 2.17 -6.07 -14.77
CA VAL A 228 3.19 -6.39 -13.75
C VAL A 228 4.59 -5.96 -14.22
N ARG A 229 4.88 -6.12 -15.52
CA ARG A 229 6.10 -5.64 -16.16
C ARG A 229 6.20 -4.12 -16.11
N ALA A 230 5.15 -3.39 -16.48
CA ALA A 230 5.13 -1.93 -16.45
C ALA A 230 5.34 -1.39 -15.03
N LEU A 231 4.77 -2.02 -14.00
CA LEU A 231 5.08 -1.71 -12.60
C LEU A 231 6.59 -1.83 -12.31
N VAL A 232 7.21 -2.95 -12.70
CA VAL A 232 8.64 -3.22 -12.46
C VAL A 232 9.58 -2.30 -13.24
N THR A 233 9.26 -1.94 -14.49
CA THR A 233 10.17 -1.19 -15.37
C THR A 233 9.92 0.33 -15.40
N GLU A 234 8.69 0.79 -15.18
CA GLU A 234 8.30 2.21 -15.37
C GLU A 234 7.91 2.95 -14.10
N THR A 235 7.89 2.27 -12.95
CA THR A 235 7.49 2.85 -11.66
C THR A 235 8.53 2.58 -10.57
N ASP A 236 8.45 3.35 -9.49
CA ASP A 236 9.30 3.17 -8.30
C ASP A 236 8.60 2.22 -7.32
N VAL A 237 8.41 0.98 -7.75
CA VAL A 237 7.74 -0.09 -6.98
C VAL A 237 8.69 -0.69 -5.93
N GLU A 238 8.16 -0.93 -4.73
CA GLU A 238 8.84 -1.47 -3.55
C GLU A 238 8.54 -2.97 -3.36
N LEU A 239 7.30 -3.36 -3.60
CA LEU A 239 6.78 -4.70 -3.38
C LEU A 239 5.56 -4.96 -4.29
N ILE A 240 5.46 -6.18 -4.81
CA ILE A 240 4.26 -6.70 -5.47
C ILE A 240 3.93 -8.05 -4.81
N LEU A 241 2.72 -8.22 -4.26
CA LEU A 241 2.27 -9.51 -3.72
C LEU A 241 1.30 -10.18 -4.70
N ILE A 242 1.67 -11.39 -5.12
CA ILE A 242 0.92 -12.25 -6.05
C ILE A 242 1.00 -13.69 -5.54
N ASP A 243 -0.11 -14.42 -5.52
CA ASP A 243 -0.13 -15.83 -5.12
C ASP A 243 0.83 -16.70 -5.96
N SER A 244 1.54 -17.65 -5.34
CA SER A 244 2.58 -18.43 -6.02
C SER A 244 2.05 -19.22 -7.21
N SER A 245 0.78 -19.64 -7.19
CA SER A 245 0.13 -20.30 -8.32
C SER A 245 -0.15 -19.36 -9.50
N VAL A 246 -0.34 -18.07 -9.25
CA VAL A 246 -0.46 -17.04 -10.30
C VAL A 246 0.92 -16.60 -10.81
N GLN A 247 1.91 -16.47 -9.92
CA GLN A 247 3.30 -16.20 -10.32
C GLN A 247 3.83 -17.24 -11.31
N ARG A 248 3.53 -18.53 -11.12
CA ARG A 248 3.90 -19.61 -12.06
C ARG A 248 3.37 -19.34 -13.47
N LEU A 249 2.08 -18.99 -13.60
CA LEU A 249 1.43 -18.74 -14.89
C LEU A 249 1.98 -17.49 -15.61
N LEU A 250 2.33 -16.44 -14.86
CA LEU A 250 2.92 -15.22 -15.41
C LEU A 250 4.37 -15.44 -15.84
N LYS A 251 5.18 -16.16 -15.04
CA LYS A 251 6.57 -16.47 -15.37
C LYS A 251 6.70 -17.45 -16.54
N GLU A 252 5.83 -18.46 -16.62
CA GLU A 252 5.67 -19.35 -17.79
C GLU A 252 5.38 -18.52 -19.06
N HIS A 253 4.43 -17.59 -18.98
CA HIS A 253 4.09 -16.71 -20.10
C HIS A 253 5.25 -15.77 -20.50
N ALA A 254 5.91 -15.13 -19.53
CA ALA A 254 7.02 -14.23 -19.76
C ALA A 254 8.21 -14.92 -20.48
N LEU A 255 8.57 -16.14 -20.03
CA LEU A 255 9.57 -16.97 -20.71
C LEU A 255 9.13 -17.34 -22.14
N LYS A 256 7.85 -17.69 -22.33
CA LYS A 256 7.29 -18.05 -23.64
C LYS A 256 7.33 -16.90 -24.66
N ILE A 257 7.24 -15.64 -24.22
CA ILE A 257 7.35 -14.46 -25.10
C ILE A 257 8.80 -13.92 -25.22
N GLY A 258 9.79 -14.63 -24.68
CA GLY A 258 11.20 -14.26 -24.79
C GLY A 258 11.58 -13.04 -23.94
N GLU A 259 11.09 -12.98 -22.70
CA GLU A 259 11.77 -12.22 -21.64
C GLU A 259 12.97 -13.01 -21.09
N ASP A 260 13.96 -12.30 -20.60
CA ASP A 260 15.19 -12.91 -20.09
C ASP A 260 14.95 -13.75 -18.81
N LYS A 261 15.55 -14.93 -18.76
CA LYS A 261 15.35 -15.88 -17.66
C LYS A 261 15.95 -15.37 -16.36
N ASP A 262 17.16 -14.81 -16.39
CA ASP A 262 17.90 -14.50 -15.17
C ASP A 262 17.30 -13.23 -14.51
N TRP A 263 16.89 -12.26 -15.32
CA TRP A 263 16.06 -11.13 -14.86
C TRP A 263 14.71 -11.59 -14.27
N LEU A 264 14.03 -12.57 -14.88
CA LEU A 264 12.81 -13.17 -14.30
C LEU A 264 13.08 -13.96 -13.00
N ASP A 265 14.30 -14.45 -12.79
CA ASP A 265 14.73 -15.04 -11.52
C ASP A 265 15.06 -13.97 -10.46
N GLU A 266 15.46 -12.75 -10.82
CA GLU A 266 15.61 -11.62 -9.88
C GLU A 266 14.28 -10.93 -9.52
N VAL A 267 13.30 -10.94 -10.43
CA VAL A 267 12.02 -10.24 -10.25
C VAL A 267 11.00 -11.10 -9.49
N PHE A 268 10.86 -12.39 -9.83
CA PHE A 268 9.96 -13.33 -9.16
C PHE A 268 10.69 -14.17 -8.10
N GLN A 269 10.08 -14.33 -6.91
CA GLN A 269 10.60 -15.24 -5.88
C GLN A 269 10.67 -16.73 -6.30
N LEU A 270 10.03 -17.10 -7.41
CA LEU A 270 10.14 -18.44 -8.03
C LEU A 270 11.46 -18.58 -8.83
N GLY A 271 12.56 -18.15 -8.24
CA GLY A 271 13.87 -18.02 -8.89
C GLY A 271 14.95 -17.77 -7.85
N SER A 272 15.61 -16.62 -7.93
CA SER A 272 16.59 -16.21 -6.93
C SER A 272 15.94 -15.65 -5.66
N ARG A 273 16.68 -15.75 -4.54
CA ARG A 273 16.41 -15.02 -3.29
C ARG A 273 17.34 -13.83 -3.06
N LYS A 274 18.25 -13.55 -4.02
CA LYS A 274 19.22 -12.43 -4.01
C LYS A 274 19.37 -11.85 -5.43
N PRO A 275 19.14 -10.54 -5.68
CA PRO A 275 18.58 -9.54 -4.75
C PRO A 275 17.19 -9.95 -4.21
N ARG A 276 16.67 -9.27 -3.18
CA ARG A 276 15.34 -9.60 -2.62
C ARG A 276 14.30 -9.47 -3.74
N PRO A 277 13.48 -10.48 -4.08
CA PRO A 277 12.57 -10.41 -5.22
C PRO A 277 11.54 -9.27 -5.06
N LEU A 278 11.08 -8.69 -6.18
CA LEU A 278 10.02 -7.68 -6.17
C LEU A 278 8.63 -8.31 -6.04
N ILE A 279 8.41 -9.41 -6.78
CA ILE A 279 7.17 -10.18 -6.75
C ILE A 279 7.31 -11.29 -5.71
N ARG A 280 6.59 -11.16 -4.59
CA ARG A 280 6.60 -12.08 -3.44
C ARG A 280 5.24 -12.76 -3.28
N HIS A 281 5.24 -13.92 -2.64
CA HIS A 281 4.02 -14.63 -2.29
C HIS A 281 3.48 -14.09 -0.97
N ALA A 282 2.17 -13.82 -0.94
CA ALA A 282 1.41 -13.75 0.29
C ALA A 282 0.11 -14.54 0.11
N ARG A 283 -0.35 -15.21 1.18
CA ARG A 283 -1.60 -15.97 1.19
C ARG A 283 -2.78 -15.04 0.85
N GLY A 284 -3.78 -15.56 0.14
CA GLY A 284 -4.97 -14.79 -0.25
C GLY A 284 -4.82 -13.91 -1.49
N HIS A 285 -3.60 -13.56 -1.92
CA HIS A 285 -3.30 -12.68 -3.06
C HIS A 285 -3.48 -13.38 -4.43
N ALA A 286 -4.45 -14.29 -4.53
CA ALA A 286 -4.78 -15.04 -5.73
C ALA A 286 -5.94 -14.42 -6.52
N ASN A 287 -6.60 -13.40 -5.95
CA ASN A 287 -7.78 -12.72 -6.50
C ASN A 287 -7.61 -11.20 -6.65
N HIS A 288 -6.48 -10.67 -6.17
CA HIS A 288 -5.97 -9.33 -6.41
C HIS A 288 -4.43 -9.38 -6.45
N ILE A 289 -3.83 -8.36 -7.05
CA ILE A 289 -2.42 -7.99 -6.93
C ILE A 289 -2.38 -6.89 -5.86
N HIS A 290 -1.52 -7.01 -4.87
CA HIS A 290 -1.20 -5.90 -3.97
C HIS A 290 0.13 -5.26 -4.41
N VAL A 291 0.19 -3.93 -4.46
CA VAL A 291 1.36 -3.19 -4.93
C VAL A 291 1.71 -2.09 -3.94
N ARG A 292 3.00 -1.96 -3.59
CA ARG A 292 3.54 -0.84 -2.80
C ARG A 292 4.53 -0.04 -3.60
N PHE A 293 4.45 1.29 -3.53
CA PHE A 293 5.36 2.23 -4.19
C PHE A 293 6.20 3.00 -3.18
N TYR A 294 7.48 3.25 -3.49
CA TYR A 294 8.37 4.01 -2.61
C TYR A 294 7.87 5.43 -2.31
N SER A 295 7.27 6.10 -3.30
CA SER A 295 6.72 7.47 -3.16
C SER A 295 7.70 8.46 -2.48
N PRO A 296 8.91 8.66 -3.07
CA PRO A 296 9.99 9.39 -2.40
C PRO A 296 9.70 10.88 -2.21
N VAL A 297 8.95 11.51 -3.12
CA VAL A 297 8.61 12.94 -3.03
C VAL A 297 7.65 13.17 -1.87
N ALA A 298 6.64 12.33 -1.71
CA ALA A 298 5.70 12.36 -0.60
C ALA A 298 6.37 12.03 0.74
N GLN A 299 7.32 11.09 0.78
CA GLN A 299 8.09 10.78 2.00
C GLN A 299 9.10 11.88 2.37
N GLU A 300 9.82 12.48 1.42
CA GLU A 300 10.68 13.65 1.67
C GLU A 300 9.87 14.86 2.17
N SER A 301 8.73 15.13 1.52
CA SER A 301 7.82 16.23 1.91
C SER A 301 7.29 16.04 3.33
N ALA A 302 6.89 14.81 3.64
CA ALA A 302 6.49 14.39 4.98
C ALA A 302 7.63 14.57 5.99
N ALA A 303 8.85 14.10 5.71
CA ALA A 303 10.01 14.27 6.59
C ALA A 303 10.34 15.75 6.86
N ARG A 304 10.24 16.61 5.85
CA ARG A 304 10.49 18.05 5.96
C ARG A 304 9.40 18.76 6.78
N ALA A 305 8.13 18.43 6.57
CA ALA A 305 6.99 19.09 7.21
C ALA A 305 6.63 18.54 8.60
N TYR A 306 7.00 17.29 8.94
CA TYR A 306 6.59 16.61 10.17
C TYR A 306 6.72 17.44 11.47
N PRO A 307 7.82 18.18 11.74
CA PRO A 307 7.93 19.01 12.95
C PRO A 307 6.86 20.09 13.03
N LEU A 308 6.51 20.71 11.89
CA LEU A 308 5.47 21.72 11.78
C LEU A 308 4.08 21.11 11.92
N LEU A 309 3.80 19.98 11.25
CA LEU A 309 2.51 19.30 11.32
C LEU A 309 2.18 18.85 12.76
N VAL A 310 3.18 18.40 13.52
CA VAL A 310 3.04 18.09 14.95
C VAL A 310 2.88 19.38 15.79
N LYS A 311 3.71 20.41 15.56
CA LYS A 311 3.63 21.72 16.23
C LYS A 311 2.25 22.39 16.08
N ARG A 312 1.62 22.23 14.92
CA ARG A 312 0.31 22.80 14.57
C ARG A 312 -0.87 21.87 14.88
N GLY A 313 -0.61 20.65 15.37
CA GLY A 313 -1.65 19.67 15.71
C GLY A 313 -2.36 19.04 14.51
N ALA A 314 -1.87 19.26 13.29
CA ALA A 314 -2.41 18.68 12.05
C ALA A 314 -2.23 17.16 12.01
N ILE A 315 -1.17 16.64 12.64
CA ILE A 315 -0.96 15.21 12.87
C ILE A 315 -0.63 14.93 14.32
N LYS A 316 -0.95 13.72 14.78
CA LYS A 316 -0.51 13.18 16.08
C LYS A 316 0.77 12.37 15.84
N PRO A 317 1.83 12.49 16.66
CA PRO A 317 3.03 11.66 16.52
C PRO A 317 2.83 10.25 17.10
N THR A 318 3.68 9.28 16.73
CA THR A 318 3.71 7.92 17.33
C THR A 318 4.06 7.90 18.82
N SER A 319 4.66 8.98 19.34
CA SER A 319 4.85 9.13 20.78
C SER A 319 4.65 10.56 21.24
N GLN A 320 3.88 10.71 22.32
CA GLN A 320 3.71 11.98 23.05
C GLN A 320 4.50 11.95 24.35
N TYR A 321 5.23 13.01 24.65
CA TYR A 321 5.99 13.15 25.89
C TYR A 321 5.17 13.79 27.00
N VAL A 322 4.96 13.06 28.11
CA VAL A 322 4.47 13.66 29.35
C VAL A 322 5.67 14.13 30.16
N ARG A 323 5.74 15.42 30.49
CA ARG A 323 6.71 15.95 31.45
C ARG A 323 6.33 15.49 32.87
N HIS A 324 7.05 14.52 33.42
CA HIS A 324 6.83 13.97 34.75
C HIS A 324 7.89 14.48 35.73
N THR A 325 7.46 15.16 36.80
CA THR A 325 8.33 15.51 37.93
C THR A 325 8.49 14.31 38.85
N ALA A 326 9.65 13.67 38.84
CA ALA A 326 9.89 12.44 39.59
C ALA A 326 9.76 12.66 41.12
N LYS A 327 9.11 11.71 41.79
CA LYS A 327 8.90 11.68 43.25
C LYS A 327 9.95 10.80 43.93
N LYS A 328 10.19 11.02 45.23
CA LYS A 328 11.07 10.18 46.04
C LYS A 328 10.57 8.72 45.99
N GLY A 329 11.46 7.77 45.69
CA GLY A 329 11.15 6.34 45.60
C GLY A 329 10.68 5.84 44.23
N GLN A 330 10.44 6.71 43.24
CA GLN A 330 10.22 6.25 41.86
C GLN A 330 11.51 5.78 41.19
N THR A 331 11.37 4.82 40.28
CA THR A 331 12.40 4.32 39.36
C THR A 331 11.91 4.43 37.91
N LEU A 332 12.81 4.34 36.92
CA LEU A 332 12.39 4.23 35.52
C LEU A 332 11.45 3.04 35.27
N GLY A 333 11.61 1.92 35.99
CA GLY A 333 10.70 0.78 35.89
C GLY A 333 9.27 1.08 36.37
N SER A 334 9.13 1.87 37.45
CA SER A 334 7.81 2.34 37.90
C SER A 334 7.17 3.34 36.93
N LEU A 335 7.96 4.25 36.34
CA LEU A 335 7.48 5.23 35.36
C LEU A 335 7.11 4.56 34.04
N ALA A 336 7.91 3.61 33.56
CA ALA A 336 7.63 2.77 32.39
C ALA A 336 6.25 2.10 32.52
N ARG A 337 6.03 1.40 33.64
CA ARG A 337 4.76 0.73 33.95
C ARG A 337 3.59 1.71 34.11
N GLN A 338 3.78 2.84 34.79
CA GLN A 338 2.74 3.85 35.01
C GLN A 338 2.28 4.52 33.70
N TYR A 339 3.20 4.76 32.75
CA TYR A 339 2.92 5.52 31.54
C TYR A 339 2.63 4.68 30.31
N GLY A 340 2.86 3.36 30.36
CA GLY A 340 2.63 2.43 29.25
C GLY A 340 3.80 2.42 28.25
N THR A 341 5.03 2.41 28.75
CA THR A 341 6.25 2.59 27.95
C THR A 341 7.41 1.75 28.49
N THR A 342 8.61 1.82 27.88
CA THR A 342 9.78 1.04 28.29
C THR A 342 10.85 1.90 28.98
N VAL A 343 11.67 1.25 29.82
CA VAL A 343 12.82 1.90 30.48
C VAL A 343 13.78 2.51 29.45
N GLU A 344 14.05 1.79 28.35
CA GLU A 344 14.93 2.26 27.28
C GLU A 344 14.33 3.43 26.47
N ALA A 345 13.01 3.46 26.26
CA ALA A 345 12.34 4.60 25.68
C ALA A 345 12.50 5.86 26.55
N ILE A 346 12.31 5.74 27.87
CA ILE A 346 12.53 6.87 28.80
C ILE A 346 14.01 7.28 28.84
N LYS A 347 14.95 6.33 28.86
CA LYS A 347 16.40 6.63 28.81
C LYS A 347 16.75 7.44 27.56
N ARG A 348 16.36 6.96 26.38
CA ARG A 348 16.58 7.61 25.08
C ARG A 348 15.95 9.02 25.04
N ALA A 349 14.72 9.17 25.54
CA ALA A 349 14.00 10.45 25.60
C ALA A 349 14.63 11.52 26.52
N ASN A 350 15.58 11.14 27.37
CA ASN A 350 16.20 12.01 28.38
C ASN A 350 17.74 11.98 28.37
N GLY A 351 18.36 11.33 27.37
CA GLY A 351 19.82 11.18 27.27
C GLY A 351 20.45 10.37 28.41
N LEU A 352 19.69 9.53 29.11
CA LEU A 352 20.17 8.80 30.29
C LEU A 352 20.94 7.54 29.90
N ARG A 353 22.21 7.45 30.32
CA ARG A 353 23.04 6.24 30.14
C ARG A 353 22.69 5.12 31.14
N SER A 354 22.20 5.47 32.33
CA SER A 354 21.82 4.53 33.40
C SER A 354 20.34 4.65 33.77
N THR A 355 19.89 3.80 34.70
CA THR A 355 18.50 3.78 35.21
C THR A 355 18.25 4.70 36.41
N ALA A 356 19.28 5.42 36.87
CA ALA A 356 19.18 6.32 38.02
C ALA A 356 18.39 7.59 37.67
N ILE A 357 17.44 7.97 38.54
CA ILE A 357 16.68 9.21 38.43
C ILE A 357 16.68 9.99 39.75
N GLN A 358 16.58 11.31 39.63
CA GLN A 358 16.62 12.26 40.73
C GLN A 358 15.21 12.72 41.09
N ALA A 359 14.85 12.67 42.38
CA ALA A 359 13.59 13.24 42.84
C ALA A 359 13.54 14.77 42.58
N LYS A 360 12.34 15.30 42.36
CA LYS A 360 12.03 16.67 41.91
C LYS A 360 12.52 17.06 40.52
N ARG A 361 13.30 16.22 39.82
CA ARG A 361 13.69 16.48 38.42
C ARG A 361 12.54 16.12 37.46
N VAL A 362 12.39 16.92 36.41
CA VAL A 362 11.45 16.67 35.31
C VAL A 362 12.09 15.73 34.28
N TYR A 363 11.33 14.73 33.85
CA TYR A 363 11.68 13.79 32.79
C TYR A 363 10.61 13.76 31.70
N ASN A 364 11.02 13.68 30.44
CA ASN A 364 10.14 13.46 29.29
C ASN A 364 9.79 11.98 29.21
N ILE A 365 8.56 11.60 29.56
CA ILE A 365 8.11 10.20 29.52
C ILE A 365 7.38 9.96 28.18
N PRO A 366 7.99 9.26 27.20
CA PRO A 366 7.30 8.91 25.95
C PRO A 366 6.17 7.94 26.24
N ARG A 367 4.93 8.29 25.90
CA ARG A 367 3.82 7.34 25.78
C ARG A 367 3.65 6.94 24.32
N PRO A 368 3.36 5.67 23.99
CA PRO A 368 2.88 5.31 22.67
C PRO A 368 1.57 6.06 22.35
N SER A 369 1.41 6.46 21.10
CA SER A 369 0.18 7.04 20.56
C SER A 369 -0.01 6.54 19.13
N SER A 370 -1.27 6.39 18.70
CA SER A 370 -1.64 5.82 17.39
C SER A 370 -1.46 6.82 16.23
N GLY A 371 -0.32 7.50 16.20
CA GLY A 371 0.04 8.48 15.18
C GLY A 371 1.20 8.00 14.31
N PRO A 372 1.30 8.48 13.06
CA PRO A 372 2.42 8.15 12.18
C PRO A 372 3.77 8.57 12.77
N ALA A 373 4.81 7.85 12.36
CA ALA A 373 6.19 8.20 12.69
C ALA A 373 6.71 9.31 11.77
N ALA A 374 7.78 9.98 12.20
CA ALA A 374 8.57 10.80 11.28
C ALA A 374 9.21 9.86 10.23
N PRO A 375 9.05 10.10 8.92
CA PRO A 375 9.75 9.33 7.89
C PRO A 375 11.27 9.46 8.01
N PRO A 376 12.04 8.52 7.46
CA PRO A 376 13.51 8.62 7.46
C PRO A 376 13.98 9.87 6.70
N LYS A 377 15.09 10.46 7.15
CA LYS A 377 15.63 11.73 6.61
C LYS A 377 16.13 11.64 5.17
N GLN A 378 16.36 10.44 4.66
CA GLN A 378 16.81 10.14 3.30
C GLN A 378 16.00 8.94 2.82
N ILE A 379 15.43 9.03 1.62
CA ILE A 379 14.65 7.96 1.01
C ILE A 379 15.47 7.34 -0.11
N VAL A 380 16.04 6.17 0.13
CA VAL A 380 16.82 5.43 -0.88
C VAL A 380 15.90 4.45 -1.59
N VAL A 381 15.42 4.87 -2.75
CA VAL A 381 14.85 3.97 -3.76
C VAL A 381 16.03 3.24 -4.47
N PRO A 382 15.93 1.95 -4.81
CA PRO A 382 16.89 1.27 -5.69
C PRO A 382 16.85 1.80 -7.14
N PRO A 383 17.73 1.34 -8.04
CA PRO A 383 17.49 1.38 -9.48
C PRO A 383 16.27 0.51 -9.85
N ARG A 384 15.53 0.86 -10.91
CA ARG A 384 14.47 -0.01 -11.44
C ARG A 384 15.09 -1.26 -12.08
N ARG A 385 14.47 -2.42 -11.89
CA ARG A 385 14.95 -3.69 -12.45
C ARG A 385 14.51 -3.81 -13.91
N LEU A 386 15.22 -3.12 -14.80
CA LEU A 386 15.03 -3.23 -16.23
C LEU A 386 15.56 -4.59 -16.73
N PRO A 387 14.87 -5.27 -17.66
CA PRO A 387 15.44 -6.43 -18.35
C PRO A 387 16.65 -6.00 -19.21
N PRO A 388 17.57 -6.93 -19.55
CA PRO A 388 18.66 -6.65 -20.45
C PRO A 388 18.13 -6.17 -21.83
N PRO A 389 18.87 -5.30 -22.55
CA PRO A 389 18.50 -4.89 -23.91
C PRO A 389 18.34 -6.11 -24.82
N LYS A 390 17.24 -6.16 -25.59
CA LYS A 390 17.05 -7.25 -26.56
C LYS A 390 18.09 -7.08 -27.68
N ALA A 391 18.56 -8.18 -28.26
CA ALA A 391 19.70 -8.17 -29.18
C ALA A 391 19.47 -7.34 -30.46
N ALA A 392 18.22 -7.01 -30.81
CA ALA A 392 17.87 -6.11 -31.91
C ALA A 392 18.06 -4.62 -31.57
N ASP A 393 18.05 -4.27 -30.28
CA ASP A 393 18.19 -2.89 -29.76
C ASP A 393 19.64 -2.59 -29.30
N ALA A 394 20.55 -3.56 -29.40
CA ALA A 394 21.95 -3.39 -29.07
C ALA A 394 22.63 -2.44 -30.09
N PRO A 395 23.46 -1.48 -29.64
CA PRO A 395 24.23 -0.65 -30.56
C PRO A 395 25.15 -1.54 -31.42
N PRO A 396 25.35 -1.23 -32.71
CA PRO A 396 26.19 -2.04 -33.57
C PRO A 396 27.61 -2.13 -32.99
N PRO A 397 28.29 -3.29 -33.11
CA PRO A 397 29.63 -3.46 -32.58
C PRO A 397 30.56 -2.39 -33.18
N PRO A 398 31.50 -1.82 -32.39
CA PRO A 398 32.40 -0.79 -32.88
C PRO A 398 33.11 -1.28 -34.14
N ALA A 399 33.07 -0.47 -35.20
CA ALA A 399 33.67 -0.81 -36.47
C ALA A 399 35.14 -1.20 -36.24
N ARG A 400 35.53 -2.40 -36.69
CA ARG A 400 36.91 -2.86 -36.60
C ARG A 400 37.76 -1.91 -37.44
N HIS A 401 38.47 -0.99 -36.77
CA HIS A 401 39.53 -0.23 -37.41
C HIS A 401 40.48 -1.25 -38.03
N GLY A 402 40.70 -1.13 -39.34
CA GLY A 402 41.33 -2.17 -40.14
C GLY A 402 42.71 -2.54 -39.61
N GLU A 403 43.06 -3.82 -39.71
CA GLU A 403 44.44 -4.25 -39.48
C GLU A 403 45.37 -3.44 -40.40
N PRO A 404 46.53 -2.97 -39.90
CA PRO A 404 47.49 -2.27 -40.75
C PRO A 404 47.92 -3.21 -41.88
N GLY A 405 47.67 -2.80 -43.12
CA GLY A 405 48.05 -3.57 -44.31
C GLY A 405 49.56 -3.87 -44.30
N PRO A 406 49.98 -5.00 -44.91
CA PRO A 406 51.38 -5.41 -44.87
C PRO A 406 52.29 -4.33 -45.43
N ALA A 407 53.40 -4.09 -44.73
CA ALA A 407 54.43 -3.15 -45.20
C ALA A 407 54.98 -3.63 -46.55
N LEU A 408 55.08 -2.71 -47.50
CA LEU A 408 55.73 -2.94 -48.78
C LEU A 408 57.21 -2.57 -48.65
N ASP A 409 58.07 -3.56 -48.45
CA ASP A 409 59.50 -3.43 -48.70
C ASP A 409 59.73 -3.52 -50.23
N GLY A 410 60.33 -2.48 -50.83
CA GLY A 410 60.58 -2.38 -52.27
C GLY A 410 61.01 -0.98 -52.72
#